data_AF-A0A354FR19-F1
#
_entry.id   AF-A0A354FR19-F1
#
_cell.length_a   1.000
_cell.length_b   1.000
_cell.length_c   1.000
_cell.angle_alpha   90.00
_cell.angle_beta   90.00
_cell.angle_gamma   90.00
#
_symmetry.space_group_name_H-M   'P 1'
#
loop_
_entity.id
_entity.type
_entity.pdbx_description
1 polymer ?
#
loop_
_entity_poly.entity_id
_entity_poly.type
_entity_poly.pdbx_seq_one_letter_code
_entity_poly.pdbx_strand_id
1 'polypeptide(L)'
;MKLRLGLATLVALFLTLLPGAGQLSRPMAFELPTLKSEPLNIGSRRELFVDNYIIGALRGGATRKLFEMTPATTETKDVAMTHDADWEGPWCRYAKYIQDRGVIKAWYMGHHTYQSNKERDINGGRMCYAVSKDGRTFKKPNLGLYDWKGSKTNNVVFDDITFKAKDDKSWIVAHQFNPFIDTNPSEPPAARYKGFSGQGHHCGKTGLYAYKSADGIHWEIASDGPIVSSDYSLDSCNQGFWDAQRKRYVVYFRHLRNEQGESGIKAPGWKRDILVTFSKDFINWTNPQWLIYHRDDGRPGMELENLYTNEVKPYKRAPHIYLGFPARFNGSVEPMLMASRDGIHFYRWMEHPLILNSAPSDRNKIRSNHLWQEMVELPDEPDKFSMYASENLGIKGPHVDGSFPRVRRFTIRKDGFVSVRAKAQQGELVTKLLIFAGDKLTVNSNAQLGESGSVRAEILDDKQHPIPDFTIKDCDPFSMDEIDATVTWKGRADVSALAGKPIHLRFVLNDADLFSFRFTE
;
A
#
# COMPACT_ATOMS: atom_id res chain seq x y z
N MET A 1 -52.65 13.26 -53.11
CA MET A 1 -52.83 11.93 -53.74
C MET A 1 -51.79 10.98 -53.13
N LYS A 2 -52.24 9.98 -52.35
CA LYS A 2 -51.54 8.74 -51.88
C LYS A 2 -50.27 8.94 -51.01
N LEU A 3 -50.21 8.73 -49.68
CA LEU A 3 -50.61 7.62 -48.77
C LEU A 3 -49.80 6.32 -48.95
N ARG A 4 -48.92 5.98 -47.97
CA ARG A 4 -48.74 4.61 -47.43
C ARG A 4 -47.97 4.58 -46.10
N LEU A 5 -48.46 3.69 -45.23
CA LEU A 5 -48.20 3.38 -43.82
C LEU A 5 -46.90 2.59 -43.53
N GLY A 6 -46.53 2.55 -42.24
CA GLY A 6 -45.90 1.40 -41.55
C GLY A 6 -44.49 1.71 -41.02
N LEU A 7 -44.02 1.30 -39.85
CA LEU A 7 -44.50 0.36 -38.84
C LEU A 7 -43.66 0.63 -37.57
N ALA A 8 -44.29 0.81 -36.40
CA ALA A 8 -43.58 0.88 -35.13
C ALA A 8 -42.93 -0.47 -34.84
N THR A 9 -41.60 -0.51 -34.69
CA THR A 9 -40.89 -1.73 -34.25
C THR A 9 -40.46 -1.56 -32.81
N LEU A 10 -41.18 -2.29 -31.95
CA LEU A 10 -40.88 -2.57 -30.57
C LEU A 10 -39.52 -3.28 -30.50
N VAL A 11 -38.47 -2.64 -29.99
CA VAL A 11 -37.23 -3.36 -29.63
C VAL A 11 -37.45 -3.91 -28.22
N ALA A 12 -37.90 -5.16 -28.17
CA ALA A 12 -37.94 -5.95 -26.95
C ALA A 12 -36.50 -6.17 -26.45
N LEU A 13 -36.19 -5.59 -25.30
CA LEU A 13 -34.96 -5.86 -24.55
C LEU A 13 -35.04 -7.29 -24.02
N PHE A 14 -34.42 -8.25 -24.71
CA PHE A 14 -34.19 -9.59 -24.16
C PHE A 14 -33.12 -9.46 -23.06
N LEU A 15 -33.58 -9.21 -21.83
CA LEU A 15 -32.85 -9.57 -20.60
C LEU A 15 -32.70 -11.09 -20.61
N THR A 16 -31.59 -11.57 -21.17
CA THR A 16 -31.09 -12.90 -20.82
C THR A 16 -30.62 -12.80 -19.36
N LEU A 17 -31.53 -13.17 -18.45
CA LEU A 17 -31.23 -13.47 -17.07
C LEU A 17 -30.18 -14.60 -17.07
N LEU A 18 -28.91 -14.24 -16.91
CA LEU A 18 -27.89 -15.17 -16.47
C LEU A 18 -28.32 -15.66 -15.07
N PRO A 19 -28.60 -16.97 -14.89
CA PRO A 19 -28.83 -17.50 -13.56
C PRO A 19 -27.46 -17.56 -12.86
N GLY A 20 -27.23 -16.69 -11.88
CA GLY A 20 -26.01 -16.75 -11.07
C GLY A 20 -25.38 -15.42 -10.66
N ALA A 21 -25.96 -14.26 -10.95
CA ALA A 21 -25.58 -13.03 -10.26
C ALA A 21 -26.24 -13.00 -8.88
N GLY A 22 -25.81 -13.88 -7.97
CA GLY A 22 -26.07 -13.68 -6.56
C GLY A 22 -25.61 -12.26 -6.20
N GLN A 23 -26.42 -11.51 -5.46
CA GLN A 23 -25.94 -10.29 -4.81
C GLN A 23 -24.61 -10.64 -4.14
N LEU A 24 -23.49 -10.15 -4.68
CA LEU A 24 -22.20 -10.29 -4.05
C LEU A 24 -22.37 -9.68 -2.66
N SER A 25 -22.43 -10.54 -1.64
CA SER A 25 -22.60 -10.12 -0.25
C SER A 25 -21.53 -9.10 0.06
N ARG A 26 -21.93 -7.91 0.50
CA ARG A 26 -21.01 -6.84 0.86
C ARG A 26 -19.98 -7.41 1.85
N PRO A 27 -18.66 -7.21 1.64
CA PRO A 27 -17.66 -7.76 2.54
C PRO A 27 -17.89 -7.30 3.98
N MET A 28 -17.73 -8.22 4.93
CA MET A 28 -17.96 -7.97 6.35
C MET A 28 -17.14 -6.79 6.91
N ALA A 29 -15.98 -6.49 6.31
CA ALA A 29 -15.15 -5.34 6.66
C ALA A 29 -15.84 -3.98 6.42
N PHE A 30 -16.95 -3.95 5.68
CA PHE A 30 -17.73 -2.76 5.32
C PHE A 30 -19.10 -2.69 5.98
N GLU A 31 -19.49 -3.74 6.69
CA GLU A 31 -20.70 -3.75 7.48
C GLU A 31 -20.48 -2.93 8.75
N LEU A 32 -21.57 -2.40 9.31
CA LEU A 32 -21.49 -1.71 10.59
C LEU A 32 -21.01 -2.68 11.67
N PRO A 33 -20.22 -2.22 12.66
CA PRO A 33 -19.87 -3.04 13.82
C PRO A 33 -21.11 -3.68 14.45
N THR A 34 -21.05 -4.98 14.66
CA THR A 34 -22.13 -5.77 15.28
C THR A 34 -21.54 -6.87 16.13
N LEU A 35 -22.12 -7.10 17.30
CA LEU A 35 -21.78 -8.23 18.17
C LEU A 35 -22.43 -9.53 17.70
N LYS A 36 -23.46 -9.43 16.84
CA LYS A 36 -24.09 -10.58 16.20
C LYS A 36 -23.29 -10.92 14.94
N SER A 37 -22.37 -11.86 15.06
CA SER A 37 -21.56 -12.37 13.97
C SER A 37 -21.30 -13.86 14.15
N GLU A 38 -21.17 -14.59 13.05
CA GLU A 38 -20.55 -15.92 13.09
C GLU A 38 -19.12 -15.83 13.68
N PRO A 39 -18.66 -16.86 14.41
CA PRO A 39 -17.31 -16.86 14.98
C PRO A 39 -16.23 -16.66 13.90
N LEU A 40 -15.39 -15.64 14.08
CA LEU A 40 -14.27 -15.35 13.19
C LEU A 40 -13.03 -16.11 13.65
N ASN A 41 -12.56 -17.06 12.83
CA ASN A 41 -11.31 -17.75 13.11
C ASN A 41 -10.12 -16.84 12.77
N ILE A 42 -9.55 -16.22 13.81
CA ILE A 42 -8.35 -15.39 13.72
C ILE A 42 -7.07 -16.20 13.95
N GLY A 43 -7.18 -17.41 14.51
CA GLY A 43 -6.02 -18.21 14.92
C GLY A 43 -5.08 -17.39 15.81
N SER A 44 -3.79 -17.42 15.51
CA SER A 44 -2.77 -16.61 16.17
C SER A 44 -2.44 -15.34 15.36
N ARG A 45 -3.29 -14.86 14.45
CA ARG A 45 -2.96 -13.71 13.58
C ARG A 45 -3.08 -12.40 14.36
N ARG A 46 -2.25 -11.41 14.00
CA ARG A 46 -2.42 -10.04 14.49
C ARG A 46 -3.60 -9.38 13.79
N GLU A 47 -4.46 -8.72 14.55
CA GLU A 47 -5.58 -7.95 14.02
C GLU A 47 -5.38 -6.45 14.27
N LEU A 48 -5.63 -5.65 13.23
CA LEU A 48 -5.56 -4.18 13.26
C LEU A 48 -6.97 -3.57 13.22
N PHE A 49 -7.10 -2.30 13.58
CA PHE A 49 -8.38 -1.55 13.55
C PHE A 49 -8.59 -0.72 12.28
N VAL A 50 -7.94 -1.09 11.18
CA VAL A 50 -7.98 -0.36 9.89
C VAL A 50 -9.28 -0.55 9.09
N ASP A 51 -10.18 -1.42 9.55
CA ASP A 51 -11.49 -1.72 8.95
C ASP A 51 -12.50 -2.15 10.03
N ASN A 52 -13.72 -2.55 9.65
CA ASN A 52 -14.75 -3.03 10.59
C ASN A 52 -14.72 -4.56 10.79
N TYR A 53 -13.73 -5.27 10.26
CA TYR A 53 -13.77 -6.74 10.17
C TYR A 53 -13.91 -7.39 11.55
N ILE A 54 -13.13 -6.94 12.53
CA ILE A 54 -13.09 -7.48 13.90
C ILE A 54 -13.92 -6.70 14.92
N ILE A 55 -14.42 -5.50 14.59
CA ILE A 55 -15.06 -4.61 15.55
C ILE A 55 -16.52 -5.02 15.74
N GLY A 56 -16.90 -5.36 16.97
CA GLY A 56 -18.27 -5.72 17.33
C GLY A 56 -19.06 -4.51 17.85
N ALA A 57 -18.45 -3.73 18.74
CA ALA A 57 -19.02 -2.48 19.23
C ALA A 57 -17.92 -1.52 19.69
N LEU A 58 -18.16 -0.22 19.49
CA LEU A 58 -17.45 0.87 20.16
C LEU A 58 -18.47 1.59 21.06
N ARG A 59 -18.11 1.86 22.31
CA ARG A 59 -19.00 2.49 23.32
C ARG A 59 -18.26 3.59 24.08
N GLY A 60 -19.03 4.47 24.72
CA GLY A 60 -18.48 5.59 25.49
C GLY A 60 -17.70 6.55 24.58
N GLY A 61 -16.50 6.94 25.01
CA GLY A 61 -15.60 7.81 24.24
C GLY A 61 -14.76 7.11 23.19
N ALA A 62 -14.95 5.81 22.93
CA ALA A 62 -14.13 5.06 21.99
C ALA A 62 -14.42 5.45 20.53
N THR A 63 -13.42 5.95 19.83
CA THR A 63 -13.46 6.24 18.39
C THR A 63 -12.22 5.69 17.72
N ARG A 64 -12.27 5.47 16.40
CA ARG A 64 -11.04 5.17 15.67
C ARG A 64 -10.33 6.45 15.26
N LYS A 65 -9.00 6.41 15.24
CA LYS A 65 -8.16 7.54 14.84
C LYS A 65 -7.08 7.10 13.86
N LEU A 66 -6.95 7.79 12.75
CA LEU A 66 -5.83 7.66 11.81
C LEU A 66 -4.57 8.35 12.36
N PHE A 67 -3.39 7.79 12.09
CA PHE A 67 -2.12 8.39 12.48
C PHE A 67 -1.29 8.82 11.27
N GLU A 68 -0.68 9.99 11.41
CA GLU A 68 0.28 10.51 10.46
C GLU A 68 1.65 9.84 10.62
N MET A 69 2.39 9.83 9.52
CA MET A 69 3.83 9.59 9.51
C MET A 69 4.55 10.88 9.84
N THR A 70 5.57 10.76 10.68
CA THR A 70 6.41 11.89 11.08
C THR A 70 7.74 11.85 10.34
N PRO A 71 8.34 12.99 9.99
CA PRO A 71 9.73 13.02 9.54
C PRO A 71 10.62 12.30 10.56
N ALA A 72 11.57 11.48 10.08
CA ALA A 72 12.42 10.69 10.97
C ALA A 72 13.28 11.57 11.91
N THR A 73 13.56 12.80 11.48
CA THR A 73 14.22 13.83 12.27
C THR A 73 13.53 15.18 12.04
N THR A 74 13.70 16.10 12.98
CA THR A 74 13.28 17.50 12.83
C THR A 74 14.31 18.33 12.05
N GLU A 75 15.47 17.75 11.73
CA GLU A 75 16.55 18.44 11.04
C GLU A 75 16.29 18.56 9.54
N THR A 76 16.23 19.79 9.05
CA THR A 76 15.98 20.11 7.64
C THR A 76 17.08 19.59 6.70
N LYS A 77 18.22 19.14 7.21
CA LYS A 77 19.33 18.56 6.43
C LYS A 77 19.26 17.03 6.27
N ASP A 78 18.33 16.36 6.96
CA ASP A 78 18.22 14.90 6.92
C ASP A 78 17.60 14.39 5.60
N VAL A 79 18.46 14.24 4.61
CA VAL A 79 18.11 13.82 3.24
C VAL A 79 18.63 12.41 3.04
N ALA A 80 17.73 11.46 2.79
CA ALA A 80 18.10 10.07 2.59
C ALA A 80 18.85 9.84 1.27
N MET A 81 18.45 10.58 0.24
CA MET A 81 19.07 10.54 -1.08
C MET A 81 18.82 11.86 -1.82
N THR A 82 19.87 12.44 -2.39
CA THR A 82 19.79 13.57 -3.32
C THR A 82 19.93 13.07 -4.74
N HIS A 83 19.22 13.64 -5.69
CA HIS A 83 19.30 13.33 -7.13
C HIS A 83 19.99 14.47 -7.89
N ASP A 84 21.31 14.47 -7.80
CA ASP A 84 22.22 15.52 -8.26
C ASP A 84 23.10 15.10 -9.45
N ALA A 85 23.04 13.84 -9.88
CA ALA A 85 23.79 13.40 -11.04
C ALA A 85 23.10 13.81 -12.34
N ASP A 86 23.91 14.22 -13.32
CA ASP A 86 23.42 14.70 -14.61
C ASP A 86 22.49 13.73 -15.32
N TRP A 87 22.64 12.42 -15.09
CA TRP A 87 21.80 11.41 -15.70
C TRP A 87 20.40 11.26 -15.10
N GLU A 88 20.22 11.67 -13.84
CA GLU A 88 18.97 11.50 -13.11
C GLU A 88 17.92 12.53 -13.56
N GLY A 89 18.37 13.75 -13.87
CA GLY A 89 17.49 14.84 -14.26
C GLY A 89 16.52 15.30 -13.17
N PRO A 90 15.69 16.30 -13.47
CA PRO A 90 14.79 16.94 -12.50
C PRO A 90 13.59 16.08 -12.07
N TRP A 91 13.30 14.97 -12.75
CA TRP A 91 12.11 14.15 -12.50
C TRP A 91 12.48 12.75 -12.01
N CYS A 92 12.87 12.67 -10.75
CA CYS A 92 13.13 11.41 -10.06
C CYS A 92 11.86 10.82 -9.42
N ARG A 93 11.24 9.82 -10.04
CA ARG A 93 9.89 9.33 -9.65
C ARG A 93 9.82 7.81 -9.53
N TYR A 94 8.66 7.33 -9.06
CA TYR A 94 8.27 5.91 -9.06
C TYR A 94 9.31 5.00 -8.40
N ALA A 95 9.98 5.48 -7.37
CA ALA A 95 11.03 4.70 -6.74
C ALA A 95 10.46 3.52 -5.92
N LYS A 96 11.30 2.51 -5.65
CA LYS A 96 11.00 1.34 -4.82
C LYS A 96 12.15 1.08 -3.87
N TYR A 97 11.87 0.93 -2.58
CA TYR A 97 12.86 0.76 -1.52
C TYR A 97 12.72 -0.60 -0.85
N ILE A 98 13.19 -1.66 -1.50
CA ILE A 98 12.91 -3.03 -1.04
C ILE A 98 14.04 -3.51 -0.14
N GLN A 99 13.71 -4.01 1.05
CA GLN A 99 14.67 -4.70 1.91
C GLN A 99 14.91 -6.13 1.42
N ASP A 100 16.17 -6.45 1.14
CA ASP A 100 16.59 -7.81 0.82
C ASP A 100 17.95 -8.14 1.42
N ARG A 101 18.07 -9.30 2.09
CA ARG A 101 19.32 -9.82 2.67
C ARG A 101 20.13 -8.76 3.45
N GLY A 102 19.45 -7.98 4.30
CA GLY A 102 20.06 -6.95 5.15
C GLY A 102 20.47 -5.65 4.43
N VAL A 103 20.04 -5.46 3.18
CA VAL A 103 20.28 -4.23 2.41
C VAL A 103 18.95 -3.69 1.89
N ILE A 104 18.74 -2.38 2.01
CA ILE A 104 17.63 -1.67 1.36
C ILE A 104 18.10 -1.31 -0.04
N LYS A 105 17.41 -1.84 -1.05
CA LYS A 105 17.67 -1.60 -2.47
C LYS A 105 16.66 -0.58 -2.99
N ALA A 106 17.16 0.48 -3.62
CA ALA A 106 16.35 1.53 -4.22
C ALA A 106 16.43 1.46 -5.75
N TRP A 107 15.31 1.29 -6.44
CA TRP A 107 15.19 1.53 -7.88
C TRP A 107 14.39 2.79 -8.09
N TYR A 108 14.80 3.68 -8.98
CA TYR A 108 14.08 4.93 -9.22
C TYR A 108 14.26 5.43 -10.64
N MET A 109 13.22 6.04 -11.19
CA MET A 109 13.27 6.57 -12.55
C MET A 109 13.90 7.96 -12.53
N GLY A 110 15.02 8.14 -13.24
CA GLY A 110 15.55 9.45 -13.62
C GLY A 110 15.01 9.89 -14.98
N HIS A 111 14.58 11.15 -15.10
CA HIS A 111 14.01 11.69 -16.32
C HIS A 111 14.19 13.22 -16.44
N HIS A 112 14.36 13.66 -17.67
CA HIS A 112 14.50 15.06 -18.08
C HIS A 112 13.23 15.52 -18.80
N THR A 113 12.92 16.83 -18.83
CA THR A 113 11.74 17.29 -19.60
C THR A 113 11.98 17.10 -21.09
N TYR A 114 10.92 16.89 -21.87
CA TYR A 114 11.02 16.72 -23.33
C TYR A 114 11.78 17.86 -24.02
N GLN A 115 11.58 19.10 -23.59
CA GLN A 115 12.34 20.24 -24.12
C GLN A 115 13.83 20.13 -23.77
N SER A 116 14.17 19.84 -22.50
CA SER A 116 15.57 19.66 -22.10
C SER A 116 16.22 18.43 -22.75
N ASN A 117 15.43 17.41 -23.07
CA ASN A 117 15.85 16.23 -23.82
C ASN A 117 16.37 16.62 -25.20
N LYS A 118 15.59 17.43 -25.94
CA LYS A 118 15.99 17.94 -27.26
C LYS A 118 17.27 18.78 -27.20
N GLU A 119 17.36 19.68 -26.22
CA GLU A 119 18.51 20.59 -26.09
C GLU A 119 19.79 19.86 -25.69
N ARG A 120 19.69 18.76 -24.92
CA ARG A 120 20.83 18.02 -24.37
C ARG A 120 21.13 16.70 -25.10
N ASP A 121 20.39 16.41 -26.17
CA ASP A 121 20.38 15.12 -26.88
C ASP A 121 20.22 13.93 -25.91
N ILE A 122 19.30 14.07 -24.95
CA ILE A 122 18.98 13.02 -23.97
C ILE A 122 17.68 12.37 -24.43
N ASN A 123 17.71 11.08 -24.68
CA ASN A 123 16.52 10.36 -25.07
C ASN A 123 16.05 9.46 -23.91
N GLY A 124 14.73 9.47 -23.64
CA GLY A 124 14.08 8.57 -22.67
C GLY A 124 14.36 8.82 -21.18
N GLY A 125 13.63 8.08 -20.35
CA GLY A 125 13.87 7.89 -18.93
C GLY A 125 14.81 6.71 -18.66
N ARG A 126 15.35 6.67 -17.44
CA ARG A 126 16.35 5.69 -17.02
C ARG A 126 16.01 5.13 -15.66
N MET A 127 16.19 3.83 -15.50
CA MET A 127 16.07 3.18 -14.20
C MET A 127 17.42 3.22 -13.50
N CYS A 128 17.49 3.95 -12.39
CA CYS A 128 18.68 4.12 -11.56
C CYS A 128 18.58 3.24 -10.30
N TYR A 129 19.72 2.98 -9.67
CA TYR A 129 19.82 2.09 -8.51
C TYR A 129 20.63 2.69 -7.36
N ALA A 130 20.20 2.48 -6.13
CA ALA A 130 20.96 2.83 -4.94
C ALA A 130 20.77 1.79 -3.83
N VAL A 131 21.66 1.78 -2.84
CA VAL A 131 21.60 0.85 -1.71
C VAL A 131 21.85 1.55 -0.39
N SER A 132 21.24 1.04 0.67
CA SER A 132 21.48 1.48 2.03
C SER A 132 21.51 0.29 3.00
N LYS A 133 22.35 0.35 4.03
CA LYS A 133 22.36 -0.61 5.15
C LYS A 133 21.66 -0.09 6.39
N ASP A 134 21.58 1.23 6.54
CA ASP A 134 21.03 1.92 7.70
C ASP A 134 19.66 2.55 7.43
N GLY A 135 19.23 2.62 6.17
CA GLY A 135 18.00 3.31 5.76
C GLY A 135 18.02 4.82 5.96
N ARG A 136 19.16 5.39 6.33
CA ARG A 136 19.35 6.82 6.58
C ARG A 136 20.08 7.48 5.42
N THR A 137 21.02 6.77 4.78
CA THR A 137 21.74 7.29 3.62
C THR A 137 21.84 6.23 2.53
N PHE A 138 21.49 6.62 1.30
CA PHE A 138 21.60 5.76 0.13
C PHE A 138 22.86 6.07 -0.67
N LYS A 139 23.63 5.02 -0.96
CA LYS A 139 24.81 5.06 -1.83
C LYS A 139 24.42 4.62 -3.23
N LYS A 140 24.81 5.40 -4.24
CA LYS A 140 24.65 5.08 -5.66
C LYS A 140 25.90 4.33 -6.14
N PRO A 141 25.86 3.00 -6.36
CA PRO A 141 27.03 2.26 -6.82
C PRO A 141 27.36 2.59 -8.28
N ASN A 142 28.63 2.55 -8.65
CA ASN A 142 29.02 2.52 -10.06
C ASN A 142 28.74 1.12 -10.62
N LEU A 143 27.76 1.01 -11.52
CA LEU A 143 27.37 -0.25 -12.13
C LEU A 143 28.16 -0.56 -13.41
N GLY A 144 28.68 0.45 -14.11
CA GLY A 144 29.45 0.23 -15.34
C GLY A 144 28.62 -0.26 -16.53
N LEU A 145 27.29 -0.18 -16.48
CA LEU A 145 26.38 -0.78 -17.47
C LEU A 145 25.97 0.18 -18.58
N TYR A 146 25.71 1.44 -18.22
CA TYR A 146 25.11 2.42 -19.12
C TYR A 146 26.14 3.45 -19.59
N ASP A 147 26.20 3.72 -20.89
CA ASP A 147 27.04 4.80 -21.41
C ASP A 147 26.31 6.15 -21.32
N TRP A 148 26.78 7.01 -20.42
CA TRP A 148 26.35 8.40 -20.34
C TRP A 148 27.46 9.30 -20.88
N LYS A 149 27.28 9.78 -22.11
CA LYS A 149 28.16 10.75 -22.77
C LYS A 149 29.64 10.33 -22.76
N GLY A 150 29.91 9.06 -23.07
CA GLY A 150 31.26 8.48 -23.13
C GLY A 150 31.78 7.95 -21.80
N SER A 151 30.97 7.94 -20.74
CA SER A 151 31.34 7.40 -19.43
C SER A 151 30.32 6.39 -18.91
N LYS A 152 30.82 5.24 -18.44
CA LYS A 152 30.01 4.23 -17.75
C LYS A 152 29.99 4.36 -16.23
N THR A 153 30.59 5.42 -15.70
CA THR A 153 30.66 5.68 -14.26
C THR A 153 29.34 6.26 -13.75
N ASN A 154 28.35 5.40 -13.55
CA ASN A 154 27.01 5.78 -13.09
C ASN A 154 26.28 4.59 -12.46
N ASN A 155 25.10 4.85 -11.88
CA ASN A 155 24.24 3.87 -11.23
C ASN A 155 23.00 3.50 -12.05
N VAL A 156 23.05 3.65 -13.37
CA VAL A 156 21.93 3.35 -14.27
C VAL A 156 21.92 1.86 -14.58
N VAL A 157 20.77 1.23 -14.38
CA VAL A 157 20.52 -0.19 -14.63
C VAL A 157 20.20 -0.42 -16.10
N PHE A 158 19.26 0.36 -16.64
CA PHE A 158 18.85 0.36 -18.03
C PHE A 158 18.05 1.64 -18.37
N ASP A 159 17.83 1.91 -19.65
CA ASP A 159 17.05 3.06 -20.14
C ASP A 159 15.94 2.64 -21.11
N ASP A 160 15.09 3.59 -21.48
CA ASP A 160 13.98 3.38 -22.40
C ASP A 160 14.39 2.96 -23.83
N ILE A 161 15.67 2.98 -24.21
CA ILE A 161 16.08 2.98 -25.64
C ILE A 161 17.05 1.87 -25.97
N THR A 162 18.05 1.69 -25.11
CA THR A 162 19.11 0.70 -25.28
C THR A 162 18.69 -0.64 -24.70
N PHE A 163 17.74 -0.67 -23.77
CA PHE A 163 17.17 -1.91 -23.28
C PHE A 163 16.28 -2.55 -24.36
N LYS A 164 16.86 -3.52 -25.05
CA LYS A 164 16.23 -4.25 -26.15
C LYS A 164 15.82 -5.64 -25.71
N ALA A 165 14.70 -6.11 -26.22
CA ALA A 165 14.38 -7.53 -26.13
C ALA A 165 15.41 -8.37 -26.88
N LYS A 166 15.59 -9.62 -26.43
CA LYS A 166 16.56 -10.57 -27.00
C LYS A 166 16.36 -10.80 -28.50
N ASP A 167 15.12 -10.65 -28.99
CA ASP A 167 14.72 -11.27 -30.26
C ASP A 167 14.43 -10.28 -31.41
N ASP A 168 14.27 -8.96 -31.17
CA ASP A 168 13.82 -8.03 -32.24
C ASP A 168 14.47 -6.62 -32.25
N LYS A 169 15.52 -6.36 -31.47
CA LYS A 169 16.15 -5.02 -31.38
C LYS A 169 15.18 -3.85 -31.05
N SER A 170 13.90 -4.12 -30.73
CA SER A 170 12.88 -3.15 -30.36
C SER A 170 13.13 -2.64 -28.94
N TRP A 171 12.90 -1.36 -28.72
CA TRP A 171 13.12 -0.72 -27.42
C TRP A 171 11.95 -0.99 -26.49
N ILE A 172 12.24 -1.12 -25.19
CA ILE A 172 11.21 -1.29 -24.18
C ILE A 172 11.40 -0.25 -23.09
N VAL A 173 10.27 0.35 -22.73
CA VAL A 173 10.14 1.40 -21.72
C VAL A 173 10.70 0.95 -20.36
N ALA A 174 11.61 1.74 -19.79
CA ALA A 174 11.96 1.81 -18.37
C ALA A 174 11.06 2.78 -17.58
N HIS A 175 10.33 3.65 -18.27
CA HIS A 175 9.32 4.55 -17.73
C HIS A 175 8.30 3.77 -16.88
N GLN A 176 8.20 4.11 -15.59
CA GLN A 176 7.33 3.48 -14.59
C GLN A 176 7.61 2.00 -14.28
N PHE A 177 8.84 1.53 -14.50
CA PHE A 177 9.23 0.19 -14.08
C PHE A 177 9.08 -0.02 -12.56
N ASN A 178 8.49 -1.14 -12.17
CA ASN A 178 8.07 -1.44 -10.81
C ASN A 178 8.58 -2.82 -10.36
N PRO A 179 9.75 -2.88 -9.69
CA PRO A 179 10.30 -4.14 -9.22
C PRO A 179 9.66 -4.62 -7.90
N PHE A 180 9.68 -5.93 -7.69
CA PHE A 180 9.35 -6.60 -6.44
C PHE A 180 10.17 -7.88 -6.26
N ILE A 181 10.29 -8.35 -5.01
CA ILE A 181 10.83 -9.69 -4.71
C ILE A 181 9.71 -10.69 -4.86
N ASP A 182 9.92 -11.71 -5.69
CA ASP A 182 9.01 -12.83 -5.77
C ASP A 182 9.18 -13.75 -4.55
N THR A 183 8.10 -13.91 -3.79
CA THR A 183 8.04 -14.76 -2.60
C THR A 183 7.28 -16.07 -2.87
N ASN A 184 6.93 -16.35 -4.13
CA ASN A 184 6.38 -17.64 -4.52
C ASN A 184 7.43 -18.74 -4.27
N PRO A 185 7.16 -19.72 -3.38
CA PRO A 185 8.13 -20.76 -3.04
C PRO A 185 8.48 -21.68 -4.22
N SER A 186 7.66 -21.70 -5.27
CA SER A 186 7.89 -22.53 -6.47
C SER A 186 8.81 -21.89 -7.50
N GLU A 187 9.21 -20.63 -7.33
CA GLU A 187 9.98 -19.90 -8.33
C GLU A 187 11.49 -20.16 -8.24
N PRO A 188 12.17 -20.31 -9.39
CA PRO A 188 13.60 -20.55 -9.40
C PRO A 188 14.36 -19.31 -8.89
N PRO A 189 15.54 -19.48 -8.24
CA PRO A 189 16.36 -18.36 -7.79
C PRO A 189 16.73 -17.35 -8.90
N ALA A 190 16.79 -17.81 -10.15
CA ALA A 190 17.03 -16.96 -11.32
C ALA A 190 15.92 -15.91 -11.59
N ALA A 191 14.74 -16.07 -10.98
CA ALA A 191 13.60 -15.16 -11.05
C ALA A 191 13.26 -14.51 -9.70
N ARG A 192 14.26 -14.38 -8.79
CA ARG A 192 14.08 -13.80 -7.45
C ARG A 192 13.40 -12.43 -7.48
N TYR A 193 13.83 -11.58 -8.41
CA TYR A 193 13.19 -10.29 -8.64
C TYR A 193 12.33 -10.38 -9.88
N LYS A 194 11.15 -9.80 -9.77
CA LYS A 194 10.23 -9.62 -10.88
C LYS A 194 9.86 -8.15 -10.98
N GLY A 195 9.37 -7.75 -12.13
CA GLY A 195 8.96 -6.36 -12.33
C GLY A 195 7.99 -6.20 -13.46
N PHE A 196 7.36 -5.03 -13.48
CA PHE A 196 6.45 -4.64 -14.55
C PHE A 196 6.86 -3.30 -15.12
N SER A 197 6.74 -3.15 -16.44
CA SER A 197 6.87 -1.84 -17.10
C SER A 197 5.70 -1.60 -18.03
N GLY A 198 5.12 -0.41 -17.94
CA GLY A 198 3.98 0.00 -18.76
C GLY A 198 4.41 0.53 -20.12
N GLN A 199 3.50 0.43 -21.09
CA GLN A 199 3.64 1.00 -22.44
C GLN A 199 4.90 0.59 -23.22
N GLY A 200 5.55 -0.52 -22.84
CA GLY A 200 6.69 -1.08 -23.58
C GLY A 200 6.31 -1.53 -24.98
N HIS A 201 7.24 -1.54 -25.94
CA HIS A 201 7.02 -2.02 -27.30
C HIS A 201 7.87 -3.27 -27.60
N HIS A 202 7.23 -4.42 -27.74
CA HIS A 202 7.89 -5.66 -28.11
C HIS A 202 7.10 -6.40 -29.18
N CYS A 203 7.77 -6.90 -30.21
CA CYS A 203 7.17 -7.64 -31.33
C CYS A 203 5.94 -6.91 -31.93
N GLY A 204 6.01 -5.58 -32.08
CA GLY A 204 4.94 -4.76 -32.63
C GLY A 204 3.76 -4.45 -31.69
N LYS A 205 3.82 -4.84 -30.42
CA LYS A 205 2.71 -4.69 -29.46
C LYS A 205 3.08 -3.80 -28.27
N THR A 206 2.11 -2.99 -27.84
CA THR A 206 2.23 -2.12 -26.67
C THR A 206 1.38 -2.64 -25.51
N GLY A 207 1.85 -2.48 -24.28
CA GLY A 207 1.09 -2.82 -23.08
C GLY A 207 1.98 -2.94 -21.85
N LEU A 208 1.52 -3.69 -20.84
CA LEU A 208 2.28 -3.97 -19.64
C LEU A 208 3.12 -5.23 -19.86
N TYR A 209 4.43 -5.16 -19.63
CA TYR A 209 5.33 -6.30 -19.79
C TYR A 209 5.84 -6.80 -18.44
N ALA A 210 6.06 -8.11 -18.35
CA ALA A 210 6.64 -8.77 -17.20
C ALA A 210 8.15 -8.94 -17.37
N TYR A 211 8.90 -8.79 -16.29
CA TYR A 211 10.36 -8.89 -16.24
C TYR A 211 10.80 -9.78 -15.10
N LYS A 212 11.99 -10.36 -15.24
CA LYS A 212 12.68 -11.12 -14.19
C LYS A 212 14.15 -10.76 -14.10
N SER A 213 14.72 -10.98 -12.92
CA SER A 213 16.14 -10.81 -12.63
C SER A 213 16.56 -11.66 -11.43
N ALA A 214 17.79 -12.18 -11.47
CA ALA A 214 18.37 -12.91 -10.34
C ALA A 214 18.95 -11.97 -9.26
N ASP A 215 19.47 -10.80 -9.66
CA ASP A 215 20.22 -9.88 -8.80
C ASP A 215 19.55 -8.50 -8.62
N GLY A 216 18.52 -8.22 -9.43
CA GLY A 216 17.80 -6.95 -9.46
C GLY A 216 18.52 -5.85 -10.24
N ILE A 217 19.60 -6.19 -10.94
CA ILE A 217 20.43 -5.30 -11.75
C ILE A 217 20.39 -5.73 -13.22
N HIS A 218 20.56 -7.01 -13.51
CA HIS A 218 20.46 -7.54 -14.86
C HIS A 218 19.06 -8.09 -15.10
N TRP A 219 18.25 -7.33 -15.83
CA TRP A 219 16.85 -7.66 -16.10
C TRP A 219 16.69 -8.27 -17.49
N GLU A 220 15.74 -9.19 -17.59
CA GLU A 220 15.27 -9.74 -18.86
C GLU A 220 13.73 -9.73 -18.88
N ILE A 221 13.17 -9.66 -20.07
CA ILE A 221 11.72 -9.76 -20.26
C ILE A 221 11.31 -11.22 -20.02
N ALA A 222 10.21 -11.39 -19.30
CA ALA A 222 9.68 -12.70 -18.93
C ALA A 222 8.50 -13.14 -19.81
N SER A 223 7.88 -12.23 -20.56
CA SER A 223 6.69 -12.50 -21.38
C SER A 223 6.92 -12.19 -22.87
N ASP A 224 6.42 -13.06 -23.76
CA ASP A 224 6.52 -12.91 -25.23
C ASP A 224 5.67 -11.74 -25.78
N GLY A 225 4.77 -11.20 -24.96
CA GLY A 225 3.88 -10.10 -25.29
C GLY A 225 3.42 -9.36 -24.03
N PRO A 226 2.54 -8.35 -24.19
CA PRO A 226 2.01 -7.62 -23.06
C PRO A 226 1.06 -8.51 -22.25
N ILE A 227 1.26 -8.57 -20.94
CA ILE A 227 0.37 -9.27 -19.99
C ILE A 227 -0.93 -8.50 -19.72
N VAL A 228 -0.96 -7.20 -20.02
CA VAL A 228 -2.14 -6.34 -20.02
C VAL A 228 -2.08 -5.46 -21.28
N SER A 229 -3.17 -5.39 -22.04
CA SER A 229 -3.21 -4.66 -23.31
C SER A 229 -3.02 -3.15 -23.13
N SER A 230 -2.64 -2.47 -24.21
CA SER A 230 -2.53 -1.01 -24.28
C SER A 230 -3.86 -0.26 -24.26
N ASP A 231 -5.00 -0.95 -24.13
CA ASP A 231 -6.31 -0.29 -23.95
C ASP A 231 -6.41 0.39 -22.58
N TYR A 232 -5.55 -0.01 -21.65
CA TYR A 232 -5.40 0.58 -20.33
C TYR A 232 -4.30 1.65 -20.30
N SER A 233 -4.36 2.53 -19.31
CA SER A 233 -3.42 3.67 -19.24
C SER A 233 -1.99 3.23 -18.98
N LEU A 234 -1.78 2.35 -17.99
CA LEU A 234 -0.49 1.72 -17.64
C LEU A 234 0.67 2.70 -17.37
N ASP A 235 0.37 3.99 -17.27
CA ASP A 235 1.28 5.13 -17.27
C ASP A 235 1.60 5.63 -15.84
N SER A 236 1.71 4.71 -14.88
CA SER A 236 2.01 5.01 -13.47
C SER A 236 2.55 3.79 -12.72
N CYS A 237 2.49 3.80 -11.40
CA CYS A 237 2.85 2.68 -10.54
C CYS A 237 2.00 1.42 -10.84
N ASN A 238 2.61 0.45 -11.52
CA ASN A 238 2.06 -0.88 -11.80
C ASN A 238 2.54 -1.85 -10.71
N GLN A 239 1.91 -1.75 -9.54
CA GLN A 239 2.32 -2.40 -8.31
C GLN A 239 2.00 -3.89 -8.34
N GLY A 240 3.00 -4.76 -8.29
CA GLY A 240 2.75 -6.20 -8.19
C GLY A 240 3.58 -6.94 -7.16
N PHE A 241 3.11 -8.15 -6.86
CA PHE A 241 3.65 -9.03 -5.83
C PHE A 241 3.02 -10.44 -5.94
N TRP A 242 3.62 -11.40 -5.25
CA TRP A 242 3.00 -12.67 -4.93
C TRP A 242 2.20 -12.57 -3.62
N ASP A 243 0.90 -12.85 -3.68
CA ASP A 243 0.07 -13.05 -2.49
C ASP A 243 0.19 -14.50 -2.02
N ALA A 244 1.00 -14.71 -0.99
CA ALA A 244 1.21 -16.02 -0.39
C ALA A 244 -0.05 -16.60 0.27
N GLN A 245 -0.97 -15.76 0.78
CA GLN A 245 -2.19 -16.23 1.44
C GLN A 245 -3.18 -16.81 0.43
N ARG A 246 -3.35 -16.17 -0.74
CA ARG A 246 -4.25 -16.65 -1.81
C ARG A 246 -3.54 -17.39 -2.93
N LYS A 247 -2.22 -17.56 -2.83
CA LYS A 247 -1.35 -18.27 -3.77
C LYS A 247 -1.55 -17.79 -5.21
N ARG A 248 -1.42 -16.48 -5.42
CA ARG A 248 -1.59 -15.84 -6.72
C ARG A 248 -0.70 -14.60 -6.86
N TYR A 249 -0.31 -14.29 -8.08
CA TYR A 249 0.23 -12.98 -8.44
C TYR A 249 -0.89 -11.95 -8.55
N VAL A 250 -0.55 -10.72 -8.20
CA VAL A 250 -1.45 -9.57 -8.25
C VAL A 250 -0.72 -8.40 -8.89
N VAL A 251 -1.40 -7.62 -9.73
CA VAL A 251 -0.95 -6.30 -10.17
C VAL A 251 -2.09 -5.29 -10.02
N TYR A 252 -1.79 -4.20 -9.32
CA TYR A 252 -2.63 -3.00 -9.26
C TYR A 252 -2.05 -1.92 -10.16
N PHE A 253 -2.90 -1.32 -10.99
CA PHE A 253 -2.50 -0.24 -11.89
C PHE A 253 -3.65 0.75 -12.04
N ARG A 254 -3.35 1.95 -12.56
CA ARG A 254 -4.38 2.98 -12.75
C ARG A 254 -5.00 2.91 -14.13
N HIS A 255 -6.25 3.37 -14.22
CA HIS A 255 -6.90 3.72 -15.47
C HIS A 255 -7.89 4.87 -15.26
N LEU A 256 -8.42 5.46 -16.33
CA LEU A 256 -9.40 6.54 -16.20
C LEU A 256 -10.82 5.99 -16.34
N ARG A 257 -11.73 6.56 -15.55
CA ARG A 257 -13.16 6.33 -15.65
C ARG A 257 -13.95 7.56 -15.23
N ASN A 258 -15.22 7.59 -15.60
CA ASN A 258 -16.18 8.56 -15.07
C ASN A 258 -17.13 7.92 -14.05
N GLU A 259 -18.00 8.75 -13.47
CA GLU A 259 -18.97 8.35 -12.44
C GLU A 259 -20.08 7.47 -13.02
N GLN A 260 -20.28 7.48 -14.35
CA GLN A 260 -21.19 6.58 -15.07
C GLN A 260 -20.59 5.18 -15.30
N GLY A 261 -19.29 4.99 -15.01
CA GLY A 261 -18.59 3.72 -15.17
C GLY A 261 -17.95 3.48 -16.54
N GLU A 262 -17.99 4.47 -17.44
CA GLU A 262 -17.26 4.45 -18.70
C GLU A 262 -15.75 4.59 -18.44
N SER A 263 -14.90 4.00 -19.30
CA SER A 263 -13.44 3.96 -19.10
C SER A 263 -12.64 4.01 -20.41
N GLY A 264 -11.35 4.30 -20.31
CA GLY A 264 -10.48 4.61 -21.46
C GLY A 264 -9.29 5.50 -21.08
N ILE A 265 -8.45 5.85 -22.06
CA ILE A 265 -7.09 6.38 -21.78
C ILE A 265 -7.07 7.90 -21.63
N LYS A 266 -7.95 8.63 -22.31
CA LYS A 266 -8.05 10.11 -22.24
C LYS A 266 -9.48 10.57 -22.53
N ALA A 267 -10.08 11.28 -21.59
CA ALA A 267 -11.29 12.06 -21.83
C ALA A 267 -11.38 13.22 -20.82
N PRO A 268 -11.88 14.40 -21.23
CA PRO A 268 -12.08 15.52 -20.33
C PRO A 268 -12.98 15.14 -19.14
N GLY A 269 -12.59 15.54 -17.94
CA GLY A 269 -13.36 15.30 -16.71
C GLY A 269 -13.27 13.89 -16.13
N TRP A 270 -12.66 12.92 -16.82
CA TRP A 270 -12.48 11.58 -16.28
C TRP A 270 -11.40 11.57 -15.20
N LYS A 271 -11.63 10.73 -14.18
CA LYS A 271 -10.77 10.65 -12.99
C LYS A 271 -9.95 9.37 -13.02
N ARG A 272 -8.76 9.43 -12.41
CA ARG A 272 -7.85 8.29 -12.27
C ARG A 272 -8.33 7.40 -11.13
N ASP A 273 -8.52 6.13 -11.41
CA ASP A 273 -8.91 5.12 -10.42
C ASP A 273 -8.09 3.84 -10.62
N ILE A 274 -8.24 2.86 -9.74
CA ILE A 274 -7.37 1.70 -9.63
C ILE A 274 -8.09 0.44 -10.11
N LEU A 275 -7.38 -0.33 -10.94
CA LEU A 275 -7.72 -1.67 -11.38
C LEU A 275 -6.80 -2.68 -10.70
N VAL A 276 -7.28 -3.92 -10.59
CA VAL A 276 -6.49 -5.09 -10.21
C VAL A 276 -6.67 -6.21 -11.22
N THR A 277 -5.59 -6.96 -11.47
CA THR A 277 -5.64 -8.23 -12.20
C THR A 277 -4.81 -9.28 -11.46
N PHE A 278 -5.12 -10.56 -11.71
CA PHE A 278 -4.54 -11.71 -11.02
C PHE A 278 -3.95 -12.71 -12.00
N SER A 279 -2.93 -13.44 -11.56
CA SER A 279 -2.36 -14.56 -12.30
C SER A 279 -1.95 -15.68 -11.34
N LYS A 280 -1.95 -16.93 -11.81
CA LYS A 280 -1.41 -18.08 -11.06
C LYS A 280 0.05 -18.37 -11.38
N ASP A 281 0.53 -17.91 -12.54
CA ASP A 281 1.80 -18.33 -13.15
C ASP A 281 2.65 -17.15 -13.63
N PHE A 282 2.28 -15.92 -13.27
CA PHE A 282 2.93 -14.65 -13.61
C PHE A 282 2.81 -14.23 -15.09
N ILE A 283 2.32 -15.10 -15.98
CA ILE A 283 2.27 -14.86 -17.43
C ILE A 283 0.83 -14.73 -17.93
N ASN A 284 -0.08 -15.56 -17.44
CA ASN A 284 -1.49 -15.57 -17.84
C ASN A 284 -2.32 -14.82 -16.81
N TRP A 285 -2.92 -13.70 -17.23
CA TRP A 285 -3.64 -12.78 -16.34
C TRP A 285 -5.13 -12.72 -16.64
N THR A 286 -5.93 -12.52 -15.60
CA THR A 286 -7.38 -12.33 -15.73
C THR A 286 -7.71 -10.97 -16.34
N ASN A 287 -8.96 -10.78 -16.78
CA ASN A 287 -9.46 -9.45 -17.11
C ASN A 287 -9.35 -8.52 -15.88
N PRO A 288 -8.83 -7.29 -16.06
CA PRO A 288 -8.76 -6.32 -14.98
C PRO A 288 -10.13 -5.95 -14.40
N GLN A 289 -10.17 -5.69 -13.09
CA GLN A 289 -11.38 -5.35 -12.35
C GLN A 289 -11.17 -4.08 -11.53
N TRP A 290 -12.21 -3.23 -11.45
CA TRP A 290 -12.15 -2.01 -10.63
C TRP A 290 -12.16 -2.33 -9.14
N LEU A 291 -11.41 -1.55 -8.36
CA LEU A 291 -11.54 -1.59 -6.92
C LEU A 291 -12.89 -1.02 -6.48
N ILE A 292 -13.36 -1.50 -5.33
CA ILE A 292 -14.62 -1.07 -4.72
C ILE A 292 -14.29 -0.44 -3.38
N TYR A 293 -14.77 0.78 -3.16
CA TYR A 293 -14.42 1.55 -1.97
C TYR A 293 -15.56 1.67 -0.96
N HIS A 294 -15.21 1.58 0.30
CA HIS A 294 -15.98 2.12 1.42
C HIS A 294 -15.18 3.26 2.06
N ARG A 295 -15.84 4.33 2.49
CA ARG A 295 -15.17 5.53 3.03
C ARG A 295 -15.66 5.79 4.45
N ASP A 296 -14.75 6.13 5.34
CA ASP A 296 -15.04 6.52 6.72
C ASP A 296 -15.79 7.87 6.83
N ASP A 297 -15.64 8.75 5.83
CA ASP A 297 -16.36 10.03 5.71
C ASP A 297 -17.83 9.90 5.27
N GLY A 298 -18.32 8.67 5.05
CA GLY A 298 -19.71 8.39 4.69
C GLY A 298 -20.07 8.69 3.23
N ARG A 299 -19.17 9.25 2.42
CA ARG A 299 -19.43 9.48 1.00
C ARG A 299 -19.59 8.16 0.23
N PRO A 300 -20.39 8.13 -0.85
CA PRO A 300 -20.50 6.94 -1.68
C PRO A 300 -19.15 6.52 -2.27
N GLY A 301 -18.86 5.21 -2.27
CA GLY A 301 -17.63 4.68 -2.87
C GLY A 301 -17.48 4.94 -4.36
N MET A 302 -18.59 5.23 -5.06
CA MET A 302 -18.62 5.61 -6.48
C MET A 302 -18.23 7.07 -6.74
N GLU A 303 -18.17 7.90 -5.70
CA GLU A 303 -17.66 9.27 -5.83
C GLU A 303 -16.15 9.22 -6.03
N LEU A 304 -15.74 9.44 -7.28
CA LEU A 304 -14.37 9.26 -7.72
C LEU A 304 -13.45 10.41 -7.27
N GLU A 305 -12.20 10.09 -6.93
CA GLU A 305 -11.10 11.03 -6.72
C GLU A 305 -9.99 10.77 -7.75
N ASN A 306 -9.02 11.68 -7.91
CA ASN A 306 -7.87 11.41 -8.77
C ASN A 306 -6.80 10.61 -8.01
N LEU A 307 -6.80 9.28 -8.14
CA LEU A 307 -5.80 8.39 -7.54
C LEU A 307 -4.65 8.13 -8.53
N TYR A 308 -3.48 8.73 -8.29
CA TYR A 308 -2.33 8.66 -9.20
C TYR A 308 -1.54 7.36 -9.08
N THR A 309 -1.41 6.84 -7.87
CA THR A 309 -0.71 5.59 -7.53
C THR A 309 -1.60 4.78 -6.58
N ASN A 310 -1.19 3.55 -6.27
CA ASN A 310 -1.94 2.66 -5.37
C ASN A 310 -1.09 2.17 -4.20
N GLU A 311 0.14 1.72 -4.46
CA GLU A 311 1.06 1.18 -3.45
C GLU A 311 0.35 0.18 -2.52
N VAL A 312 -0.29 -0.82 -3.13
CA VAL A 312 -1.02 -1.90 -2.46
C VAL A 312 -0.17 -3.17 -2.33
N LYS A 313 -0.13 -3.76 -1.12
CA LYS A 313 0.51 -5.05 -0.77
C LYS A 313 -0.09 -5.62 0.51
N PRO A 314 0.04 -6.94 0.73
CA PRO A 314 -0.15 -7.55 2.03
C PRO A 314 0.75 -6.90 3.08
N TYR A 315 0.18 -6.62 4.24
CA TYR A 315 0.92 -6.11 5.37
C TYR A 315 1.73 -7.26 6.00
N LYS A 316 3.07 -7.18 5.98
CA LYS A 316 3.95 -8.29 6.35
C LYS A 316 3.70 -8.88 7.76
N ARG A 317 3.28 -8.06 8.73
CA ARG A 317 2.98 -8.49 10.11
C ARG A 317 1.55 -9.03 10.28
N ALA A 318 0.66 -8.82 9.30
CA ALA A 318 -0.69 -9.37 9.24
C ALA A 318 -1.09 -9.62 7.77
N PRO A 319 -0.53 -10.64 7.09
CA PRO A 319 -0.59 -10.79 5.63
C PRO A 319 -1.99 -11.08 5.06
N HIS A 320 -2.98 -11.35 5.92
CA HIS A 320 -4.39 -11.41 5.54
C HIS A 320 -5.02 -10.03 5.32
N ILE A 321 -4.33 -8.95 5.67
CA ILE A 321 -4.71 -7.56 5.45
C ILE A 321 -3.81 -6.96 4.38
N TYR A 322 -4.39 -6.37 3.35
CA TYR A 322 -3.70 -5.50 2.42
C TYR A 322 -3.76 -4.08 2.94
N LEU A 323 -2.65 -3.37 2.84
CA LEU A 323 -2.63 -1.92 2.98
C LEU A 323 -2.36 -1.32 1.59
N GLY A 324 -2.93 -0.15 1.36
CA GLY A 324 -2.74 0.66 0.16
C GLY A 324 -2.43 2.09 0.55
N PHE A 325 -1.53 2.73 -0.21
CA PHE A 325 -1.13 4.12 -0.01
C PHE A 325 -1.36 4.96 -1.28
N PRO A 326 -2.62 5.07 -1.76
CA PRO A 326 -2.87 5.76 -3.01
C PRO A 326 -2.57 7.24 -2.88
N ALA A 327 -1.82 7.76 -3.85
CA ALA A 327 -1.55 9.18 -3.93
C ALA A 327 -2.74 9.91 -4.57
N ARG A 328 -3.56 10.57 -3.74
CA ARG A 328 -4.68 11.40 -4.18
C ARG A 328 -4.15 12.73 -4.72
N PHE A 329 -4.74 13.21 -5.81
CA PHE A 329 -4.48 14.54 -6.35
C PHE A 329 -5.68 15.48 -6.18
N ASN A 330 -5.45 16.58 -5.47
CA ASN A 330 -6.43 17.64 -5.20
C ASN A 330 -5.78 19.05 -5.28
N GLY A 331 -4.76 19.21 -6.13
CA GLY A 331 -3.88 20.38 -6.17
C GLY A 331 -2.48 20.08 -5.59
N SER A 332 -2.38 19.08 -4.71
CA SER A 332 -1.12 18.43 -4.29
C SER A 332 -1.25 16.92 -4.42
N VAL A 333 -0.13 16.19 -4.35
CA VAL A 333 -0.09 14.72 -4.33
C VAL A 333 0.03 14.25 -2.88
N GLU A 334 -1.03 13.65 -2.35
CA GLU A 334 -1.21 13.32 -0.93
C GLU A 334 -1.36 11.80 -0.73
N PRO A 335 -0.58 11.14 0.15
CA PRO A 335 -0.70 9.72 0.38
C PRO A 335 -1.83 9.46 1.37
N MET A 336 -2.85 8.72 0.94
CA MET A 336 -3.97 8.31 1.79
C MET A 336 -3.75 6.90 2.32
N LEU A 337 -4.50 6.47 3.34
CA LEU A 337 -4.54 5.08 3.79
C LEU A 337 -5.78 4.37 3.25
N MET A 338 -5.62 3.14 2.78
CA MET A 338 -6.72 2.21 2.58
C MET A 338 -6.33 0.78 3.00
N ALA A 339 -7.31 -0.01 3.40
CA ALA A 339 -7.11 -1.39 3.82
C ALA A 339 -8.11 -2.34 3.17
N SER A 340 -7.71 -3.60 2.94
CA SER A 340 -8.57 -4.61 2.34
C SER A 340 -8.30 -6.00 2.93
N ARG A 341 -9.34 -6.84 2.97
CA ARG A 341 -9.24 -8.25 3.36
C ARG A 341 -9.29 -9.22 2.18
N ASP A 342 -9.53 -8.74 0.96
CA ASP A 342 -9.66 -9.58 -0.24
C ASP A 342 -8.86 -9.08 -1.45
N GLY A 343 -8.35 -7.85 -1.39
CA GLY A 343 -7.61 -7.19 -2.44
C GLY A 343 -8.47 -6.55 -3.54
N ILE A 344 -9.80 -6.51 -3.38
CA ILE A 344 -10.74 -5.89 -4.35
C ILE A 344 -11.54 -4.78 -3.66
N HIS A 345 -11.97 -5.05 -2.44
CA HIS A 345 -12.80 -4.16 -1.63
C HIS A 345 -11.92 -3.44 -0.60
N PHE A 346 -11.80 -2.12 -0.71
CA PHE A 346 -10.97 -1.30 0.18
C PHE A 346 -11.78 -0.35 1.09
N TYR A 347 -11.46 -0.39 2.38
CA TYR A 347 -11.86 0.62 3.37
C TYR A 347 -10.87 1.79 3.28
N ARG A 348 -11.34 2.98 2.94
CA ARG A 348 -10.53 4.18 2.74
C ARG A 348 -10.69 5.13 3.91
N TRP A 349 -9.55 5.60 4.41
CA TRP A 349 -9.46 6.60 5.46
C TRP A 349 -9.29 7.98 4.83
N MET A 350 -10.22 8.88 5.13
CA MET A 350 -10.35 10.17 4.44
C MET A 350 -10.03 11.38 5.32
N GLU A 351 -9.84 11.17 6.63
CA GLU A 351 -9.63 12.22 7.64
C GLU A 351 -8.52 13.21 7.25
N HIS A 352 -7.33 12.70 6.96
CA HIS A 352 -6.16 13.49 6.53
C HIS A 352 -5.16 12.61 5.77
N PRO A 353 -4.23 13.19 4.99
CA PRO A 353 -3.11 12.43 4.43
C PRO A 353 -2.19 11.87 5.52
N LEU A 354 -1.47 10.78 5.20
CA LEU A 354 -0.48 10.18 6.08
C LEU A 354 0.78 11.05 6.22
N ILE A 355 1.15 11.81 5.20
CA ILE A 355 2.20 12.82 5.32
C ILE A 355 1.54 14.18 5.16
N LEU A 356 1.51 14.94 6.25
CA LEU A 356 0.91 16.27 6.25
C LEU A 356 1.72 17.25 5.37
N ASN A 357 1.01 18.22 4.79
CA ASN A 357 1.64 19.31 4.05
C ASN A 357 2.51 20.21 4.96
N SER A 358 2.41 20.11 6.28
CA SER A 358 3.30 20.79 7.22
C SER A 358 4.58 20.01 7.53
N ALA A 359 4.75 18.77 7.04
CA ALA A 359 5.79 17.86 7.50
C ALA A 359 6.85 17.49 6.43
N PRO A 360 8.15 17.71 6.71
CA PRO A 360 8.70 18.68 7.66
C PRO A 360 8.39 20.13 7.24
N SER A 361 8.60 21.09 8.16
CA SER A 361 8.22 22.50 7.97
C SER A 361 8.92 23.18 6.79
N ASP A 362 10.11 22.70 6.41
CA ASP A 362 10.92 23.20 5.29
C ASP A 362 10.56 22.58 3.93
N ARG A 363 9.56 21.70 3.87
CA ARG A 363 9.22 20.95 2.66
C ARG A 363 8.34 21.73 1.66
N ASN A 364 8.27 23.05 1.70
CA ASN A 364 7.25 23.87 1.02
C ASN A 364 7.27 23.93 -0.54
N LYS A 365 8.17 23.19 -1.21
CA LYS A 365 8.31 23.19 -2.68
C LYS A 365 7.43 22.13 -3.35
N ILE A 366 7.73 21.75 -4.61
CA ILE A 366 6.96 20.72 -5.34
C ILE A 366 7.12 19.36 -4.65
N ARG A 367 6.06 18.91 -3.98
CA ARG A 367 6.00 17.60 -3.31
C ARG A 367 5.33 16.59 -4.22
N SER A 368 5.90 15.40 -4.27
CA SER A 368 5.15 14.21 -4.64
C SER A 368 5.26 13.25 -3.48
N ASN A 369 4.23 13.22 -2.64
CA ASN A 369 4.15 12.26 -1.55
C ASN A 369 3.78 10.87 -2.09
N HIS A 370 4.46 10.43 -3.15
CA HIS A 370 4.45 9.03 -3.50
C HIS A 370 5.15 8.30 -2.35
N LEU A 371 4.32 7.79 -1.45
CA LEU A 371 4.74 7.07 -0.27
C LEU A 371 4.97 5.61 -0.66
N TRP A 372 6.22 5.16 -0.63
CA TRP A 372 6.55 3.82 -1.11
C TRP A 372 6.31 2.78 -0.03
N GLN A 373 5.51 1.75 -0.35
CA GLN A 373 4.94 0.85 0.64
C GLN A 373 5.94 -0.07 1.35
N GLU A 374 7.18 -0.19 0.88
CA GLU A 374 8.16 -1.03 1.57
C GLU A 374 8.47 -0.44 2.95
N MET A 375 7.76 -0.96 3.96
CA MET A 375 7.84 -0.59 5.36
C MET A 375 9.16 -1.10 5.93
N VAL A 376 10.23 -0.34 5.70
CA VAL A 376 11.59 -0.66 6.07
C VAL A 376 11.70 -0.76 7.59
N GLU A 377 12.23 -1.89 8.07
CA GLU A 377 12.54 -2.07 9.50
C GLU A 377 14.02 -1.84 9.75
N LEU A 378 14.32 -0.96 10.69
CA LEU A 378 15.70 -0.69 11.12
C LEU A 378 15.94 -1.33 12.49
N PRO A 379 17.03 -2.07 12.71
CA PRO A 379 17.30 -2.74 13.98
C PRO A 379 17.38 -1.80 15.20
N ASP A 380 17.84 -0.56 14.99
CA ASP A 380 17.96 0.48 16.03
C ASP A 380 16.63 1.20 16.32
N GLU A 381 15.59 0.97 15.51
CA GLU A 381 14.25 1.53 15.71
C GLU A 381 13.19 0.41 15.64
N PRO A 382 13.23 -0.56 16.57
CA PRO A 382 12.45 -1.80 16.50
C PRO A 382 10.94 -1.58 16.61
N ASP A 383 10.48 -0.40 17.01
CA ASP A 383 9.06 -0.09 17.18
C ASP A 383 8.49 0.73 16.03
N LYS A 384 9.30 1.03 15.00
CA LYS A 384 8.92 1.88 13.88
C LYS A 384 9.13 1.21 12.53
N PHE A 385 8.32 1.62 11.56
CA PHE A 385 8.63 1.46 10.15
C PHE A 385 9.19 2.76 9.60
N SER A 386 10.11 2.63 8.65
CA SER A 386 10.61 3.71 7.81
C SER A 386 10.00 3.60 6.43
N MET A 387 9.57 4.74 5.90
CA MET A 387 9.09 4.88 4.52
C MET A 387 9.69 6.14 3.93
N TYR A 388 9.72 6.22 2.61
CA TYR A 388 10.38 7.33 1.91
C TYR A 388 9.41 8.02 0.97
N ALA A 389 9.62 9.32 0.78
CA ALA A 389 8.86 10.11 -0.18
C ALA A 389 9.74 11.19 -0.84
N SER A 390 9.47 11.48 -2.11
CA SER A 390 10.20 12.47 -2.90
C SER A 390 9.74 13.91 -2.61
N GLU A 391 10.65 14.85 -2.81
CA GLU A 391 10.38 16.29 -2.86
C GLU A 391 11.25 17.00 -3.90
N ASN A 392 10.93 18.27 -4.17
CA ASN A 392 11.60 19.13 -5.15
C ASN A 392 11.55 18.57 -6.59
N LEU A 393 10.49 17.83 -6.95
CA LEU A 393 10.36 17.28 -8.29
C LEU A 393 10.12 18.35 -9.35
N GLY A 394 10.71 18.18 -10.53
CA GLY A 394 10.47 19.02 -11.70
C GLY A 394 11.21 20.34 -11.71
N ILE A 395 12.11 20.53 -10.75
CA ILE A 395 12.87 21.77 -10.60
C ILE A 395 14.14 21.68 -11.45
N LYS A 396 14.31 22.61 -12.39
CA LYS A 396 15.38 22.59 -13.40
C LYS A 396 16.71 23.07 -12.80
N GLY A 397 17.68 22.17 -12.67
CA GLY A 397 19.04 22.46 -12.22
C GLY A 397 19.16 22.61 -10.70
N PRO A 398 20.37 22.86 -10.17
CA PRO A 398 20.48 23.43 -8.84
C PRO A 398 19.54 24.64 -8.82
N HIS A 399 18.63 24.70 -7.86
CA HIS A 399 17.80 25.88 -7.65
C HIS A 399 18.62 27.18 -7.73
N VAL A 400 17.95 28.34 -7.80
CA VAL A 400 18.60 29.64 -7.48
C VAL A 400 19.31 29.57 -6.11
N ASP A 401 18.86 28.66 -5.22
CA ASP A 401 19.46 28.32 -3.92
C ASP A 401 20.38 27.06 -3.91
N GLY A 402 20.55 26.35 -5.03
CA GLY A 402 21.41 25.16 -5.12
C GLY A 402 20.77 23.79 -4.88
N SER A 403 19.49 23.69 -4.50
CA SER A 403 18.87 22.39 -4.18
C SER A 403 18.52 21.50 -5.41
N PHE A 404 18.30 20.20 -5.15
CA PHE A 404 17.99 19.15 -6.15
C PHE A 404 16.72 18.38 -5.74
N PRO A 405 16.11 17.58 -6.66
CA PRO A 405 15.16 16.55 -6.27
C PRO A 405 15.79 15.63 -5.23
N ARG A 406 15.02 15.28 -4.20
CA ARG A 406 15.57 14.51 -3.07
C ARG A 406 14.49 13.71 -2.36
N VAL A 407 14.95 12.84 -1.47
CA VAL A 407 14.11 11.87 -0.75
C VAL A 407 14.24 12.09 0.75
N ARG A 408 13.09 12.13 1.43
CA ARG A 408 13.00 12.20 2.89
C ARG A 408 12.54 10.87 3.45
N ARG A 409 13.02 10.57 4.67
CA ARG A 409 12.58 9.43 5.48
C ARG A 409 11.47 9.88 6.43
N PHE A 410 10.39 9.12 6.46
CA PHE A 410 9.29 9.26 7.40
C PHE A 410 9.17 7.99 8.23
N THR A 411 8.67 8.11 9.45
CA THR A 411 8.46 6.99 10.36
C THR A 411 7.03 6.92 10.83
N ILE A 412 6.58 5.70 11.11
CA ILE A 412 5.31 5.42 11.79
C ILE A 412 5.52 4.26 12.75
N ARG A 413 4.75 4.23 13.85
CA ARG A 413 4.72 3.11 14.78
C ARG A 413 4.37 1.81 14.04
N LYS A 414 5.07 0.71 14.33
CA LYS A 414 4.70 -0.62 13.81
C LYS A 414 3.30 -0.98 14.26
N ASP A 415 2.49 -1.49 13.32
CA ASP A 415 1.07 -1.79 13.51
C ASP A 415 0.21 -0.54 13.87
N GLY A 416 0.77 0.68 13.85
CA GLY A 416 0.17 1.89 14.43
C GLY A 416 -0.52 2.84 13.44
N PHE A 417 -1.07 2.32 12.34
CA PHE A 417 -1.75 3.14 11.31
C PHE A 417 -3.06 3.75 11.81
N VAL A 418 -3.84 2.96 12.55
CA VAL A 418 -5.14 3.34 13.10
C VAL A 418 -5.25 2.76 14.50
N SER A 419 -5.69 3.54 15.47
CA SER A 419 -6.04 3.06 16.80
C SER A 419 -7.55 3.06 17.02
N VAL A 420 -8.01 2.32 18.04
CA VAL A 420 -9.16 2.73 18.85
C VAL A 420 -8.63 3.62 19.98
N ARG A 421 -9.19 4.82 20.13
CA ARG A 421 -8.78 5.84 21.08
C ARG A 421 -9.90 6.17 22.05
N ALA A 422 -9.53 6.40 23.31
CA ALA A 422 -10.34 7.12 24.28
C ALA A 422 -9.50 8.21 24.96
N LYS A 423 -10.11 9.37 25.27
CA LYS A 423 -9.47 10.48 26.00
C LYS A 423 -10.21 10.70 27.33
N ALA A 424 -10.67 11.93 27.58
CA ALA A 424 -11.36 12.35 28.80
C ALA A 424 -12.59 11.51 29.16
N GLN A 425 -13.33 11.01 28.18
CA GLN A 425 -14.38 10.02 28.41
C GLN A 425 -13.83 8.62 28.14
N GLN A 426 -13.96 7.73 29.14
CA GLN A 426 -13.62 6.32 29.00
C GLN A 426 -14.34 5.70 27.79
N GLY A 427 -13.61 4.90 27.03
CA GLY A 427 -14.11 4.21 25.85
C GLY A 427 -14.02 2.70 26.01
N GLU A 428 -14.90 1.98 25.32
CA GLU A 428 -14.84 0.53 25.25
C GLU A 428 -14.86 0.04 23.81
N LEU A 429 -14.04 -0.95 23.51
CA LEU A 429 -14.10 -1.77 22.31
C LEU A 429 -14.53 -3.18 22.72
N VAL A 430 -15.54 -3.71 22.06
CA VAL A 430 -15.85 -5.15 22.11
C VAL A 430 -15.68 -5.72 20.71
N THR A 431 -14.91 -6.80 20.58
CA THR A 431 -14.72 -7.45 19.28
C THR A 431 -15.98 -8.19 18.85
N LYS A 432 -16.04 -8.59 17.58
CA LYS A 432 -16.89 -9.69 17.14
C LYS A 432 -16.54 -10.99 17.87
N LEU A 433 -17.35 -12.02 17.69
CA LEU A 433 -17.07 -13.34 18.25
C LEU A 433 -15.84 -13.92 17.54
N LEU A 434 -14.80 -14.30 18.28
CA LEU A 434 -13.49 -14.74 17.78
C LEU A 434 -13.20 -16.17 18.20
N ILE A 435 -12.55 -16.92 17.32
CA ILE A 435 -11.86 -18.17 17.63
C ILE A 435 -10.37 -17.94 17.41
N PHE A 436 -9.55 -18.19 18.43
CA PHE A 436 -8.12 -17.93 18.42
C PHE A 436 -7.29 -19.20 18.68
N ALA A 437 -5.99 -19.08 18.42
CA ALA A 437 -4.95 -20.04 18.81
C ALA A 437 -3.79 -19.30 19.49
N GLY A 438 -3.16 -19.92 20.48
CA GLY A 438 -2.12 -19.32 21.32
C GLY A 438 -2.44 -19.47 22.81
N ASP A 439 -1.49 -19.13 23.65
CA ASP A 439 -1.56 -19.22 25.11
C ASP A 439 -1.46 -17.85 25.81
N LYS A 440 -1.13 -16.77 25.08
CA LYS A 440 -1.02 -15.40 25.61
C LYS A 440 -1.72 -14.40 24.70
N LEU A 441 -2.40 -13.41 25.28
CA LEU A 441 -2.90 -12.24 24.56
C LEU A 441 -1.85 -11.12 24.63
N THR A 442 -1.46 -10.57 23.49
CA THR A 442 -0.60 -9.39 23.41
C THR A 442 -1.31 -8.23 22.73
N VAL A 443 -0.98 -7.01 23.14
CA VAL A 443 -1.57 -5.78 22.62
C VAL A 443 -0.50 -4.76 22.22
N ASN A 444 -0.81 -3.97 21.21
CA ASN A 444 -0.06 -2.78 20.87
C ASN A 444 -0.87 -1.56 21.35
N SER A 445 -0.38 -0.83 22.34
CA SER A 445 -1.08 0.32 22.92
C SER A 445 -0.13 1.43 23.33
N ASN A 446 -0.66 2.65 23.36
CA ASN A 446 -0.05 3.79 24.04
C ASN A 446 -1.05 4.34 25.06
N ALA A 447 -0.78 4.10 26.35
CA ALA A 447 -1.58 4.58 27.47
C ALA A 447 -0.94 5.79 28.18
N GLN A 448 -0.10 6.55 27.49
CA GLN A 448 0.59 7.74 28.02
C GLN A 448 -0.01 9.04 27.47
N LEU A 449 -1.30 9.06 27.08
CA LEU A 449 -1.93 10.30 26.59
C LEU A 449 -2.28 11.28 27.73
N GLY A 450 -2.29 10.81 28.97
CA GLY A 450 -2.54 11.58 30.19
C GLY A 450 -1.87 10.94 31.41
N GLU A 451 -1.88 11.62 32.56
CA GLU A 451 -1.15 11.21 33.77
C GLU A 451 -1.58 9.86 34.36
N SER A 452 -2.79 9.39 34.05
CA SER A 452 -3.34 8.12 34.55
C SER A 452 -3.97 7.28 33.43
N GLY A 453 -3.35 7.32 32.24
CA GLY A 453 -3.80 6.52 31.12
C GLY A 453 -3.68 5.01 31.40
N SER A 454 -4.66 4.25 30.92
CA SER A 454 -4.64 2.79 31.04
C SER A 454 -5.49 2.12 29.96
N VAL A 455 -5.07 0.92 29.59
CA VAL A 455 -5.91 -0.06 28.90
C VAL A 455 -6.09 -1.26 29.83
N ARG A 456 -7.28 -1.86 29.82
CA ARG A 456 -7.56 -3.14 30.46
C ARG A 456 -8.31 -4.04 29.49
N ALA A 457 -8.16 -5.35 29.64
CA ALA A 457 -8.83 -6.35 28.83
C ALA A 457 -9.69 -7.29 29.67
N GLU A 458 -10.79 -7.73 29.08
CA GLU A 458 -11.71 -8.70 29.64
C GLU A 458 -12.07 -9.71 28.56
N ILE A 459 -12.12 -11.00 28.92
CA ILE A 459 -12.55 -12.05 28.00
C ILE A 459 -13.99 -12.44 28.36
N LEU A 460 -14.87 -12.39 27.35
CA LEU A 460 -16.28 -12.74 27.48
C LEU A 460 -16.57 -14.05 26.74
N ASP A 461 -17.56 -14.80 27.22
CA ASP A 461 -18.13 -15.94 26.51
C ASP A 461 -18.92 -15.53 25.25
N ASP A 462 -19.47 -16.50 24.54
CA ASP A 462 -20.29 -16.30 23.33
C ASP A 462 -21.60 -15.51 23.57
N LYS A 463 -22.00 -15.37 24.84
CA LYS A 463 -23.18 -14.63 25.29
C LYS A 463 -22.81 -13.28 25.93
N GLN A 464 -21.54 -12.87 25.84
CA GLN A 464 -20.99 -11.65 26.42
C GLN A 464 -20.97 -11.61 27.95
N HIS A 465 -20.98 -12.76 28.63
CA HIS A 465 -20.72 -12.82 30.07
C HIS A 465 -19.22 -12.89 30.33
N PRO A 466 -18.69 -12.14 31.32
CA PRO A 466 -17.30 -12.24 31.73
C PRO A 466 -16.93 -13.66 32.16
N ILE A 467 -15.83 -14.17 31.63
CA ILE A 467 -15.28 -15.45 32.06
C ILE A 467 -14.53 -15.24 33.40
N PRO A 468 -14.81 -16.04 34.45
CA PRO A 468 -14.07 -15.96 35.72
C PRO A 468 -12.56 -16.00 35.50
N ASP A 469 -11.81 -15.28 36.35
CA ASP A 469 -10.36 -15.09 36.26
C ASP A 469 -9.85 -14.23 35.08
N PHE A 470 -10.69 -13.94 34.08
CA PHE A 470 -10.36 -13.07 32.93
C PHE A 470 -11.21 -11.80 32.90
N THR A 471 -11.66 -11.35 34.07
CA THR A 471 -12.54 -10.18 34.20
C THR A 471 -11.76 -8.86 34.15
N ILE A 472 -12.45 -7.75 33.90
CA ILE A 472 -11.81 -6.42 33.88
C ILE A 472 -11.17 -6.04 35.23
N LYS A 473 -11.72 -6.56 36.34
CA LYS A 473 -11.23 -6.33 37.70
C LYS A 473 -9.97 -7.13 37.99
N ASP A 474 -9.85 -8.31 37.38
CA ASP A 474 -8.69 -9.18 37.53
C ASP A 474 -7.55 -8.75 36.60
N CYS A 475 -7.83 -8.04 35.51
CA CYS A 475 -6.83 -7.57 34.55
C CYS A 475 -5.85 -6.58 35.20
N ASP A 476 -4.56 -6.75 34.99
CA ASP A 476 -3.57 -5.76 35.34
C ASP A 476 -3.59 -4.63 34.28
N PRO A 477 -3.48 -3.35 34.66
CA PRO A 477 -3.58 -2.24 33.72
C PRO A 477 -2.32 -2.09 32.86
N PHE A 478 -2.49 -1.83 31.56
CA PHE A 478 -1.43 -1.42 30.64
C PHE A 478 -1.34 0.10 30.62
N SER A 479 -0.29 0.67 31.21
CA SER A 479 -0.12 2.13 31.36
C SER A 479 1.08 2.71 30.59
N MET A 480 1.75 1.89 29.79
CA MET A 480 2.95 2.27 29.04
C MET A 480 2.67 2.40 27.53
N ASP A 481 3.69 2.88 26.81
CA ASP A 481 3.73 2.83 25.36
C ASP A 481 4.49 1.58 24.89
N GLU A 482 3.76 0.57 24.42
CA GLU A 482 4.30 -0.77 24.11
C GLU A 482 3.68 -1.36 22.84
N ILE A 483 4.50 -1.95 21.96
CA ILE A 483 4.02 -2.52 20.68
C ILE A 483 3.57 -3.98 20.78
N ASP A 484 3.95 -4.69 21.84
CA ASP A 484 3.66 -6.12 22.05
C ASP A 484 3.58 -6.43 23.57
N ALA A 485 2.80 -5.65 24.33
CA ALA A 485 2.58 -5.85 25.77
C ALA A 485 1.77 -7.12 26.03
N THR A 486 2.20 -7.95 26.98
CA THR A 486 1.46 -9.17 27.37
C THR A 486 0.36 -8.84 28.36
N VAL A 487 -0.86 -9.25 28.04
CA VAL A 487 -2.03 -9.07 28.91
C VAL A 487 -1.97 -10.06 30.06
N THR A 488 -2.16 -9.56 31.28
CA THR A 488 -2.14 -10.37 32.51
C THR A 488 -3.38 -10.10 33.36
N TRP A 489 -3.81 -11.14 34.07
CA TRP A 489 -4.86 -11.08 35.08
C TRP A 489 -4.31 -11.61 36.40
N LYS A 490 -4.16 -10.71 37.38
CA LYS A 490 -3.48 -10.97 38.67
C LYS A 490 -2.10 -11.62 38.47
N GLY A 491 -1.33 -11.11 37.52
CA GLY A 491 0.00 -11.58 37.15
C GLY A 491 0.03 -12.84 36.28
N ARG A 492 -1.13 -13.43 35.92
CA ARG A 492 -1.20 -14.63 35.05
C ARG A 492 -1.51 -14.24 33.61
N ALA A 493 -0.75 -14.76 32.65
CA ALA A 493 -0.92 -14.47 31.21
C ALA A 493 -1.59 -15.60 30.41
N ASP A 494 -1.71 -16.79 30.99
CA ASP A 494 -2.14 -18.00 30.27
C ASP A 494 -3.65 -17.97 29.95
N VAL A 495 -3.96 -18.02 28.65
CA VAL A 495 -5.31 -18.11 28.09
C VAL A 495 -5.54 -19.42 27.33
N SER A 496 -4.63 -20.39 27.41
CA SER A 496 -4.67 -21.64 26.65
C SER A 496 -5.97 -22.44 26.85
N ALA A 497 -6.56 -22.38 28.04
CA ALA A 497 -7.83 -23.03 28.36
C ALA A 497 -9.04 -22.51 27.54
N LEU A 498 -8.90 -21.34 26.91
CA LEU A 498 -9.90 -20.69 26.07
C LEU A 498 -9.60 -20.83 24.56
N ALA A 499 -8.42 -21.32 24.19
CA ALA A 499 -8.06 -21.50 22.78
C ALA A 499 -9.06 -22.41 22.05
N GLY A 500 -9.40 -22.04 20.81
CA GLY A 500 -10.40 -22.75 20.01
C GLY A 500 -11.87 -22.53 20.42
N LYS A 501 -12.15 -21.87 21.55
CA LYS A 501 -13.53 -21.53 21.96
C LYS A 501 -13.93 -20.16 21.41
N PRO A 502 -15.21 -19.97 21.03
CA PRO A 502 -15.73 -18.66 20.69
C PRO A 502 -15.71 -17.71 21.89
N ILE A 503 -15.05 -16.57 21.76
CA ILE A 503 -14.97 -15.52 22.79
C ILE A 503 -15.15 -14.12 22.20
N HIS A 504 -15.54 -13.16 23.03
CA HIS A 504 -15.31 -11.74 22.72
C HIS A 504 -14.14 -11.22 23.56
N LEU A 505 -13.37 -10.30 23.00
CA LEU A 505 -12.47 -9.45 23.77
C LEU A 505 -13.15 -8.10 24.01
N ARG A 506 -13.17 -7.67 25.27
CA ARG A 506 -13.56 -6.31 25.65
C ARG A 506 -12.34 -5.57 26.16
N PHE A 507 -12.04 -4.44 25.54
CA PHE A 507 -11.00 -3.52 25.98
C PHE A 507 -11.66 -2.27 26.56
N VAL A 508 -11.20 -1.84 27.73
CA VAL A 508 -11.59 -0.57 28.37
C VAL A 508 -10.39 0.35 28.32
N LEU A 509 -10.58 1.55 27.77
CA LEU A 509 -9.53 2.53 27.48
C LEU A 509 -9.80 3.83 28.25
N ASN A 510 -8.78 4.34 28.92
CA ASN A 510 -8.75 5.67 29.54
C ASN A 510 -7.48 6.39 29.09
N ASP A 511 -7.61 7.57 28.46
CA ASP A 511 -6.46 8.33 27.91
C ASP A 511 -5.43 7.44 27.19
N ALA A 512 -5.91 6.63 26.25
CA ALA A 512 -5.12 5.60 25.59
C ALA A 512 -5.50 5.39 24.12
N ASP A 513 -4.53 4.87 23.37
CA ASP A 513 -4.65 4.31 22.03
C ASP A 513 -4.40 2.80 22.07
N LEU A 514 -5.27 2.01 21.45
CA LEU A 514 -5.07 0.58 21.18
C LEU A 514 -4.97 0.38 19.67
N PHE A 515 -3.83 -0.08 19.17
CA PHE A 515 -3.51 -0.17 17.74
C PHE A 515 -3.74 -1.56 17.15
N SER A 516 -3.45 -2.60 17.93
CA SER A 516 -3.64 -3.99 17.50
C SER A 516 -3.66 -4.95 18.69
N PHE A 517 -4.10 -6.17 18.44
CA PHE A 517 -3.94 -7.29 19.36
C PHE A 517 -3.60 -8.58 18.61
N ARG A 518 -3.09 -9.57 19.33
CA ARG A 518 -2.78 -10.90 18.81
C ARG A 518 -2.78 -11.93 19.93
N PHE A 519 -3.10 -13.18 19.62
CA PHE A 519 -2.75 -14.31 20.48
C PHE A 519 -1.43 -14.95 20.01
N THR A 520 -0.50 -15.17 20.94
CA THR A 520 0.83 -15.76 20.70
C THR A 520 0.96 -17.09 21.40
N GLU A 521 1.88 -17.94 20.93
CA GLU A 521 2.31 -19.17 21.58
C GLU A 521 3.48 -18.91 22.54
#